data_AF-A0A4R7ZAR5-F1
#
_entry.id   AF-A0A4R7ZAR5-F1
#
_cell.length_a   1.000
_cell.length_b   1.000
_cell.length_c   1.000
_cell.angle_alpha   90.00
_cell.angle_beta   90.00
_cell.angle_gamma   90.00
#
_symmetry.space_group_name_H-M   'P 1'
#
loop_
_entity.id
_entity.type
_entity.pdbx_description
1 polymer ?
#
loop_
_entity_poly.entity_id
_entity_poly.type
_entity_poly.pdbx_seq_one_letter_code
_entity_poly.pdbx_strand_id
1 'polypeptide(L)'
;MNLVLKTVAMISLSLGIMQPNVQHLETLQPMNVVDSDVHVTKENFPDANFRSYVESKEIASDGIITKEELATNNPFKDLDIDCDEYDIRDFKGIELLETKSLTLGHFKGSNLVIPEGSKLNALEVYETDDLKTVNLDALDFMYYLTLSVVPNVTSVDVSHMREIGELNLWAMDSLSSLILHEESEIDVFSLSSLPKLTSINGAVKVTGSIDIESVPITDEYFDLSDVHTVGILNTLFSNPYFLADSNYDYLSVILGGNQFPFLEIGGDPVQYRFYDRSTKADFAIKSNVIDLIADETDDGYVVTIDGINMNKVELHEDCNWEVLDKHSFILRAAELEALNYYYRVDEIKVRPQRLFSPDGYVVGDDAKREEYMFIVSKVSIKQPPIVDPVDPIDPVDPVDPIDPIDPVKPVDPVKPTPTEPVNDPSKGLSSKPSVATGDVYTTNTLLYTLLISGVAIGAIAIKKKKEN
;
A
#
# COMPACT_ATOMS: atom_id res chain seq x y z
N MET A 1 -26.44 -3.45 38.72
CA MET A 1 -27.45 -2.36 38.74
C MET A 1 -27.58 -1.61 40.09
N ASN A 2 -27.31 -2.22 41.24
CA ASN A 2 -27.51 -1.57 42.57
C ASN A 2 -26.41 -0.61 43.06
N LEU A 3 -25.24 -0.56 42.39
CA LEU A 3 -24.11 0.29 42.81
C LEU A 3 -24.16 1.66 42.10
N VAL A 4 -24.47 1.68 40.79
CA VAL A 4 -24.54 2.91 39.98
C VAL A 4 -25.67 3.84 40.45
N LEU A 5 -26.85 3.31 40.78
CA LEU A 5 -27.97 4.12 41.30
C LEU A 5 -27.67 4.75 42.66
N LYS A 6 -26.91 4.06 43.52
CA LYS A 6 -26.50 4.61 44.83
C LYS A 6 -25.46 5.72 44.69
N THR A 7 -24.57 5.62 43.71
CA THR A 7 -23.56 6.64 43.42
C THR A 7 -24.20 7.90 42.84
N VAL A 8 -25.16 7.77 41.92
CA VAL A 8 -25.88 8.92 41.33
C VAL A 8 -26.72 9.64 42.39
N ALA A 9 -27.41 8.91 43.28
CA ALA A 9 -28.20 9.53 44.36
C ALA A 9 -27.34 10.26 45.40
N MET A 10 -26.12 9.78 45.71
CA MET A 10 -25.20 10.46 46.61
C MET A 10 -24.61 11.75 46.01
N ILE A 11 -24.38 11.79 44.69
CA ILE A 11 -23.86 12.97 43.99
C ILE A 11 -24.93 14.08 43.90
N SER A 12 -26.20 13.72 43.77
CA SER A 12 -27.30 14.71 43.73
C SER A 12 -27.55 15.38 45.10
N LEU A 13 -27.28 14.69 46.21
CA LEU A 13 -27.41 15.23 47.57
C LEU A 13 -26.26 16.17 47.98
N SER A 14 -25.07 16.01 47.39
CA SER A 14 -23.90 16.88 47.66
C SER A 14 -23.88 18.17 46.82
N LEU A 15 -24.67 18.23 45.73
CA LEU A 15 -24.70 19.36 44.80
C LEU A 15 -25.93 20.28 44.92
N GLY A 16 -26.88 19.99 45.80
CA GLY A 16 -28.00 20.90 46.10
C GLY A 16 -28.97 21.16 44.94
N ILE A 17 -29.03 20.28 43.94
CA ILE A 17 -29.91 20.41 42.78
C ILE A 17 -31.28 19.79 43.13
N MET A 18 -32.35 20.57 42.95
CA MET A 18 -33.75 20.18 43.20
C MET A 18 -34.10 18.80 42.62
N GLN A 19 -34.85 18.00 43.40
CA GLN A 19 -35.43 16.73 42.95
C GLN A 19 -36.42 16.96 41.79
N PRO A 20 -36.34 16.21 40.68
CA PRO A 20 -37.41 16.19 39.69
C PRO A 20 -38.62 15.42 40.25
N ASN A 21 -39.80 15.99 39.99
CA ASN A 21 -41.10 15.51 40.43
C ASN A 21 -41.45 14.19 39.72
N VAL A 22 -41.43 13.07 40.45
CA VAL A 22 -41.76 11.73 39.92
C VAL A 22 -43.25 11.47 40.12
N GLN A 23 -44.08 11.99 39.21
CA GLN A 23 -45.46 11.52 39.01
C GLN A 23 -45.63 11.11 37.55
N HIS A 24 -45.10 9.94 37.22
CA HIS A 24 -45.51 9.01 36.15
C HIS A 24 -44.35 8.03 35.88
N LEU A 25 -44.10 7.11 36.83
CA LEU A 25 -43.53 5.82 36.46
C LEU A 25 -44.72 4.88 36.27
N GLU A 26 -45.29 4.90 35.06
CA GLU A 26 -45.98 3.72 34.58
C GLU A 26 -44.95 2.59 34.51
N THR A 27 -45.40 1.43 34.96
CA THR A 27 -44.63 0.20 35.08
C THR A 27 -43.89 -0.14 33.79
N LEU A 28 -42.59 0.17 33.74
CA LEU A 28 -41.68 -0.56 32.86
C LEU A 28 -41.67 -2.00 33.37
N GLN A 29 -42.42 -2.88 32.70
CA GLN A 29 -42.18 -4.31 32.81
C GLN A 29 -40.68 -4.53 32.54
N PRO A 30 -39.99 -5.38 33.32
CA PRO A 30 -38.60 -5.68 33.01
C PRO A 30 -38.56 -6.19 31.57
N MET A 31 -37.77 -5.52 30.74
CA MET A 31 -37.37 -6.01 29.44
C MET A 31 -36.74 -7.39 29.70
N ASN A 32 -37.46 -8.45 29.38
CA ASN A 32 -36.87 -9.79 29.28
C ASN A 32 -35.90 -9.72 28.10
N VAL A 33 -34.64 -9.39 28.38
CA VAL A 33 -33.55 -9.81 27.51
C VAL A 33 -33.52 -11.33 27.69
N VAL A 34 -34.10 -12.06 26.74
CA VAL A 34 -34.01 -13.52 26.70
C VAL A 34 -32.59 -13.84 26.29
N ASP A 35 -31.74 -13.88 27.31
CA ASP A 35 -30.31 -14.12 27.23
C ASP A 35 -30.16 -15.63 27.47
N SER A 36 -30.38 -16.44 26.43
CA SER A 36 -30.42 -17.91 26.50
C SER A 36 -29.07 -18.55 26.18
N ASP A 37 -28.85 -19.78 26.66
CA ASP A 37 -27.72 -20.62 26.24
C ASP A 37 -27.73 -20.85 24.72
N VAL A 38 -26.55 -21.13 24.17
CA VAL A 38 -26.36 -21.32 22.73
C VAL A 38 -26.55 -22.79 22.40
N HIS A 39 -27.63 -23.11 21.70
CA HIS A 39 -27.88 -24.47 21.22
C HIS A 39 -27.11 -24.75 19.93
N VAL A 40 -26.38 -25.87 19.88
CA VAL A 40 -25.61 -26.29 18.70
C VAL A 40 -26.54 -27.03 17.73
N THR A 41 -27.35 -26.26 17.00
CA THR A 41 -28.33 -26.80 16.05
C THR A 41 -28.08 -26.32 14.62
N LYS A 42 -28.77 -26.93 13.65
CA LYS A 42 -28.72 -26.51 12.25
C LYS A 42 -29.24 -25.09 12.03
N GLU A 43 -30.14 -24.61 12.88
CA GLU A 43 -30.68 -23.26 12.80
C GLU A 43 -29.63 -22.21 13.19
N ASN A 44 -28.85 -22.49 14.24
CA ASN A 44 -27.81 -21.56 14.74
C ASN A 44 -26.49 -21.71 13.97
N PHE A 45 -26.13 -22.93 13.58
CA PHE A 45 -24.93 -23.27 12.83
C PHE A 45 -25.33 -24.08 11.58
N PRO A 46 -25.72 -23.42 10.46
CA PRO A 46 -26.25 -24.09 9.28
C PRO A 46 -25.24 -25.01 8.57
N ASP A 47 -23.99 -24.57 8.46
CA ASP A 47 -22.89 -25.37 7.92
C ASP A 47 -22.67 -26.61 8.79
N ALA A 48 -22.75 -27.79 8.16
CA ALA A 48 -22.64 -29.05 8.89
C ALA A 48 -21.24 -29.28 9.46
N ASN A 49 -20.21 -28.85 8.74
CA ASN A 49 -18.83 -29.01 9.17
C ASN A 49 -18.50 -28.01 10.27
N PHE A 50 -18.98 -26.76 10.17
CA PHE A 50 -18.78 -25.78 11.23
C PHE A 50 -19.50 -26.20 12.50
N ARG A 51 -20.74 -26.68 12.38
CA ARG A 51 -21.49 -27.23 13.52
C ARG A 51 -20.75 -28.40 14.17
N SER A 52 -20.24 -29.35 13.40
CA SER A 52 -19.45 -30.47 13.95
C SER A 52 -18.12 -30.03 14.56
N TYR A 53 -17.47 -29.00 14.02
CA TYR A 53 -16.30 -28.38 14.64
C TYR A 53 -16.66 -27.78 16.01
N VAL A 54 -17.78 -27.06 16.10
CA VAL A 54 -18.28 -26.50 17.36
C VAL A 54 -18.60 -27.60 18.37
N GLU A 55 -19.33 -28.64 17.96
CA GLU A 55 -19.64 -29.82 18.81
C GLU A 55 -18.35 -30.48 19.35
N SER A 56 -17.29 -30.55 18.54
CA SER A 56 -16.02 -31.17 18.95
C SER A 56 -15.26 -30.39 20.04
N LYS A 57 -15.54 -29.09 20.16
CA LYS A 57 -14.92 -28.19 21.15
C LYS A 57 -15.82 -27.89 22.34
N GLU A 58 -17.09 -28.28 22.26
CA GLU A 58 -18.05 -28.13 23.35
C GLU A 58 -17.64 -28.99 24.55
N ILE A 59 -17.51 -28.37 25.73
CA ILE A 59 -16.93 -28.99 26.92
C ILE A 59 -17.86 -30.08 27.48
N ALA A 60 -19.16 -29.78 27.59
CA ALA A 60 -20.16 -30.70 28.12
C ALA A 60 -20.55 -31.81 27.11
N SER A 61 -20.41 -31.52 25.80
CA SER A 61 -20.86 -32.39 24.70
C SER A 61 -22.34 -32.79 24.83
N ASP A 62 -23.18 -31.89 25.33
CA ASP A 62 -24.63 -32.03 25.47
C ASP A 62 -25.44 -31.23 24.43
N GLY A 63 -24.74 -30.52 23.52
CA GLY A 63 -25.33 -29.71 22.46
C GLY A 63 -25.73 -28.31 22.92
N ILE A 64 -25.29 -27.89 24.11
CA ILE A 64 -25.61 -26.59 24.72
C ILE A 64 -24.31 -25.95 25.20
N ILE A 65 -24.01 -24.77 24.65
CA ILE A 65 -22.93 -23.92 25.13
C ILE A 65 -23.53 -22.88 26.06
N THR A 66 -23.24 -23.01 27.35
CA THR A 66 -23.71 -22.10 28.39
C THR A 66 -22.92 -20.79 28.38
N LYS A 67 -23.52 -19.72 28.90
CA LYS A 67 -22.78 -18.45 29.05
C LYS A 67 -21.64 -18.53 30.05
N GLU A 68 -21.74 -19.40 31.05
CA GLU A 68 -20.66 -19.59 32.01
C GLU A 68 -19.42 -20.17 31.31
N GLU A 69 -19.61 -21.12 30.38
CA GLU A 69 -18.53 -21.64 29.54
C GLU A 69 -17.91 -20.53 28.68
N LEU A 70 -18.73 -19.71 28.01
CA LEU A 70 -18.25 -18.57 27.20
C LEU A 70 -17.59 -17.46 28.03
N ALA A 71 -17.96 -17.30 29.30
CA ALA A 71 -17.42 -16.24 30.16
C ALA A 71 -16.13 -16.65 30.88
N THR A 72 -15.96 -17.93 31.22
CA THR A 72 -14.89 -18.38 32.13
C THR A 72 -13.80 -19.20 31.45
N ASN A 73 -14.14 -19.99 30.45
CA ASN A 73 -13.20 -20.88 29.76
C ASN A 73 -13.62 -21.11 28.31
N ASN A 74 -13.81 -20.03 27.55
CA ASN A 74 -14.33 -20.08 26.19
C ASN A 74 -13.36 -20.80 25.24
N PRO A 75 -13.65 -22.03 24.78
CA PRO A 75 -12.79 -22.75 23.85
C PRO A 75 -12.88 -22.18 22.42
N PHE A 76 -13.81 -21.27 22.18
CA PHE A 76 -14.08 -20.62 20.90
C PHE A 76 -13.55 -19.19 20.82
N LYS A 77 -12.85 -18.71 21.86
CA LYS A 77 -12.33 -17.33 21.89
C LYS A 77 -11.38 -17.06 20.74
N ASP A 78 -10.46 -18.00 20.51
CA ASP A 78 -9.42 -17.92 19.49
C ASP A 78 -9.55 -19.17 18.61
N LEU A 79 -10.12 -19.00 17.43
CA LEU A 79 -10.35 -20.08 16.47
C LEU A 79 -9.22 -20.14 15.46
N ASP A 80 -8.65 -21.32 15.29
CA ASP A 80 -7.70 -21.65 14.24
C ASP A 80 -8.29 -22.82 13.45
N ILE A 81 -8.57 -22.57 12.16
CA ILE A 81 -9.33 -23.44 11.29
C ILE A 81 -8.62 -23.58 9.94
N ASP A 82 -8.17 -24.79 9.66
CA ASP A 82 -7.71 -25.19 8.34
C ASP A 82 -8.86 -25.87 7.57
N CYS A 83 -9.33 -25.25 6.49
CA CYS A 83 -10.44 -25.79 5.70
C CYS A 83 -10.06 -26.99 4.83
N ASP A 84 -8.78 -27.35 4.71
CA ASP A 84 -8.40 -28.66 4.17
C ASP A 84 -8.75 -29.80 5.15
N GLU A 85 -8.79 -29.51 6.45
CA GLU A 85 -9.20 -30.47 7.49
C GLU A 85 -10.71 -30.46 7.72
N TYR A 86 -11.30 -29.26 7.83
CA TYR A 86 -12.69 -29.11 8.25
C TYR A 86 -13.67 -28.80 7.11
N ASP A 87 -13.23 -28.36 5.93
CA ASP A 87 -14.09 -27.96 4.78
C ASP A 87 -15.29 -27.08 5.18
N ILE A 88 -15.06 -26.12 6.10
CA ILE A 88 -16.07 -25.16 6.55
C ILE A 88 -16.23 -24.09 5.47
N ARG A 89 -17.48 -23.76 5.11
CA ARG A 89 -17.77 -22.78 4.04
C ARG A 89 -18.67 -21.63 4.46
N ASP A 90 -19.36 -21.76 5.59
CA ASP A 90 -20.18 -20.71 6.18
C ASP A 90 -19.96 -20.66 7.71
N PHE A 91 -19.67 -19.46 8.20
CA PHE A 91 -19.36 -19.17 9.61
C PHE A 91 -20.56 -18.61 10.38
N LYS A 92 -21.77 -18.65 9.81
CA LYS A 92 -22.99 -18.31 10.54
C LYS A 92 -23.08 -19.09 11.86
N GLY A 93 -23.30 -18.36 12.95
CA GLY A 93 -23.28 -18.87 14.32
C GLY A 93 -22.05 -18.46 15.12
N ILE A 94 -20.96 -18.01 14.47
CA ILE A 94 -19.76 -17.52 15.15
C ILE A 94 -20.05 -16.30 16.04
N GLU A 95 -21.05 -15.49 15.70
CA GLU A 95 -21.52 -14.36 16.50
C GLU A 95 -22.11 -14.77 17.86
N LEU A 96 -22.43 -16.05 18.04
CA LEU A 96 -22.94 -16.61 19.29
C LEU A 96 -21.83 -17.13 20.21
N LEU A 97 -20.59 -17.24 19.71
CA LEU A 97 -19.48 -17.93 20.40
C LEU A 97 -18.55 -16.98 21.15
N GLU A 98 -18.83 -15.67 21.17
CA GLU A 98 -17.97 -14.64 21.77
C GLU A 98 -16.50 -14.68 21.24
N THR A 99 -16.31 -15.18 20.02
CA THR A 99 -15.01 -15.31 19.35
C THR A 99 -14.38 -13.95 19.11
N LYS A 100 -13.08 -13.83 19.42
CA LYS A 100 -12.26 -12.61 19.25
C LYS A 100 -11.31 -12.71 18.08
N SER A 101 -10.69 -13.88 17.91
CA SER A 101 -9.75 -14.15 16.83
C SER A 101 -10.21 -15.31 15.96
N LEU A 102 -10.09 -15.14 14.64
CA LEU A 102 -10.26 -16.20 13.66
C LEU A 102 -9.05 -16.24 12.71
N THR A 103 -8.33 -17.34 12.73
CA THR A 103 -7.31 -17.71 11.75
C THR A 103 -7.89 -18.77 10.83
N LEU A 104 -7.89 -18.48 9.53
CA LEU A 104 -8.59 -19.27 8.51
C LEU A 104 -7.67 -19.61 7.34
N GLY A 105 -7.24 -20.86 7.27
CA GLY A 105 -6.43 -21.40 6.17
C GLY A 105 -7.27 -22.14 5.13
N HIS A 106 -6.84 -22.10 3.87
CA HIS A 106 -7.34 -22.97 2.79
C HIS A 106 -8.86 -22.93 2.55
N PHE A 107 -9.52 -21.82 2.88
CA PHE A 107 -10.97 -21.66 2.70
C PHE A 107 -11.40 -21.92 1.25
N LYS A 108 -12.40 -22.80 1.08
CA LYS A 108 -12.90 -23.24 -0.23
C LYS A 108 -14.13 -22.47 -0.72
N GLY A 109 -14.66 -21.56 0.09
CA GLY A 109 -15.77 -20.70 -0.29
C GLY A 109 -15.31 -19.55 -1.19
N SER A 110 -16.17 -19.12 -2.12
CA SER A 110 -15.85 -17.97 -2.97
C SER A 110 -16.05 -16.63 -2.26
N ASN A 111 -16.89 -16.58 -1.24
CA ASN A 111 -17.23 -15.37 -0.50
C ASN A 111 -17.12 -15.68 0.99
N LEU A 112 -16.22 -15.00 1.70
CA LEU A 112 -16.17 -15.03 3.15
C LEU A 112 -17.05 -13.90 3.68
N VAL A 113 -18.00 -14.23 4.54
CA VAL A 113 -18.90 -13.26 5.18
C VAL A 113 -18.78 -13.41 6.68
N ILE A 114 -18.43 -12.32 7.36
CA ILE A 114 -18.47 -12.26 8.82
C ILE A 114 -19.90 -11.87 9.25
N PRO A 115 -20.60 -12.70 10.05
CA PRO A 115 -21.98 -12.41 10.42
C PRO A 115 -22.12 -11.14 11.29
N GLU A 116 -23.24 -10.42 11.10
CA GLU A 116 -23.63 -9.32 11.98
C GLU A 116 -23.65 -9.74 13.46
N GLY A 117 -23.20 -8.84 14.33
CA GLY A 117 -23.13 -9.09 15.78
C GLY A 117 -21.86 -9.82 16.24
N SER A 118 -21.03 -10.29 15.30
CA SER A 118 -19.72 -10.88 15.56
C SER A 118 -18.88 -10.02 16.50
N LYS A 119 -18.07 -10.69 17.32
CA LYS A 119 -17.18 -10.07 18.30
C LYS A 119 -15.71 -10.12 17.88
N LEU A 120 -15.47 -10.55 16.64
CA LEU A 120 -14.14 -10.61 16.05
C LEU A 120 -13.50 -9.23 16.06
N ASN A 121 -12.24 -9.21 16.45
CA ASN A 121 -11.36 -8.05 16.35
C ASN A 121 -9.95 -8.46 15.88
N ALA A 122 -9.73 -9.74 15.55
CA ALA A 122 -8.57 -10.24 14.87
C ALA A 122 -9.00 -11.26 13.80
N LEU A 123 -8.53 -11.09 12.57
CA LEU A 123 -8.85 -11.94 11.44
C LEU A 123 -7.60 -12.17 10.59
N GLU A 124 -7.26 -13.43 10.39
CA GLU A 124 -6.25 -13.87 9.45
C GLU A 124 -6.86 -14.83 8.45
N VAL A 125 -6.68 -14.57 7.16
CA VAL A 125 -7.08 -15.47 6.08
C VAL A 125 -5.89 -15.73 5.19
N TYR A 126 -5.53 -17.00 5.01
CA TYR A 126 -4.35 -17.37 4.24
C TYR A 126 -4.54 -18.57 3.31
N GLU A 127 -3.76 -18.59 2.23
CA GLU A 127 -3.64 -19.71 1.28
C GLU A 127 -4.98 -20.21 0.74
N THR A 128 -5.82 -19.29 0.23
CA THR A 128 -7.15 -19.62 -0.29
C THR A 128 -7.19 -19.54 -1.81
N ASP A 129 -7.57 -20.62 -2.49
CA ASP A 129 -7.60 -20.67 -3.95
C ASP A 129 -8.85 -20.01 -4.55
N ASP A 130 -10.03 -20.19 -3.95
CA ASP A 130 -11.31 -19.85 -4.58
C ASP A 130 -11.92 -18.51 -4.11
N LEU A 131 -11.35 -17.90 -3.07
CA LEU A 131 -11.90 -16.72 -2.40
C LEU A 131 -11.80 -15.47 -3.29
N LYS A 132 -12.93 -14.79 -3.48
CA LYS A 132 -13.06 -13.59 -4.33
C LYS A 132 -13.44 -12.36 -3.54
N THR A 133 -14.21 -12.51 -2.47
CA THR A 133 -14.69 -11.40 -1.65
C THR A 133 -14.56 -11.74 -0.17
N VAL A 134 -14.12 -10.76 0.61
CA VAL A 134 -14.15 -10.79 2.08
C VAL A 134 -15.07 -9.66 2.52
N ASN A 135 -16.24 -9.98 3.06
CA ASN A 135 -17.17 -8.99 3.60
C ASN A 135 -16.91 -8.81 5.09
N LEU A 136 -16.52 -7.57 5.45
CA LEU A 136 -16.18 -7.15 6.81
C LEU A 136 -17.17 -6.11 7.36
N ASP A 137 -18.30 -5.87 6.69
CA ASP A 137 -19.24 -4.78 6.99
C ASP A 137 -19.84 -4.88 8.41
N ALA A 138 -19.82 -6.08 8.97
CA ALA A 138 -20.30 -6.36 10.32
C ALA A 138 -19.32 -5.92 11.44
N LEU A 139 -18.11 -5.46 11.09
CA LEU A 139 -17.03 -5.18 12.03
C LEU A 139 -16.69 -3.69 12.02
N ASP A 140 -16.82 -3.03 13.17
CA ASP A 140 -16.51 -1.59 13.33
C ASP A 140 -15.05 -1.32 13.74
N PHE A 141 -14.33 -2.35 14.17
CA PHE A 141 -12.98 -2.24 14.73
C PHE A 141 -12.18 -3.54 14.56
N MET A 142 -10.88 -3.41 14.26
CA MET A 142 -9.95 -4.53 14.17
C MET A 142 -8.62 -4.18 14.84
N TYR A 143 -8.17 -5.03 15.77
CA TYR A 143 -6.79 -5.00 16.24
C TYR A 143 -5.83 -5.50 15.15
N TYR A 144 -6.25 -6.50 14.38
CA TYR A 144 -5.36 -7.21 13.46
C TYR A 144 -6.14 -7.78 12.27
N LEU A 145 -5.85 -7.31 11.05
CA LEU A 145 -6.40 -7.85 9.81
C LEU A 145 -5.27 -8.26 8.86
N THR A 146 -5.18 -9.56 8.58
CA THR A 146 -4.20 -10.12 7.64
C THR A 146 -4.88 -10.92 6.55
N LEU A 147 -4.60 -10.59 5.29
CA LEU A 147 -4.97 -11.39 4.12
C LEU A 147 -3.69 -11.75 3.36
N SER A 148 -3.37 -13.04 3.25
CA SER A 148 -2.13 -13.51 2.63
C SER A 148 -2.37 -14.64 1.63
N VAL A 149 -1.76 -14.57 0.46
CA VAL A 149 -1.90 -15.63 -0.57
C VAL A 149 -3.39 -15.89 -0.90
N VAL A 150 -4.10 -14.80 -1.19
CA VAL A 150 -5.53 -14.82 -1.60
C VAL A 150 -5.67 -14.21 -3.00
N PRO A 151 -5.16 -14.89 -4.05
CA PRO A 151 -4.84 -14.28 -5.35
C PRO A 151 -6.04 -13.79 -6.15
N ASN A 152 -7.26 -14.19 -5.78
CA ASN A 152 -8.50 -13.89 -6.51
C ASN A 152 -9.33 -12.75 -5.90
N VAL A 153 -8.94 -12.22 -4.73
CA VAL A 153 -9.59 -11.05 -4.13
C VAL A 153 -9.20 -9.79 -4.87
N THR A 154 -10.19 -9.05 -5.39
CA THR A 154 -9.95 -7.84 -6.22
C THR A 154 -10.06 -6.54 -5.44
N SER A 155 -10.79 -6.56 -4.33
CA SER A 155 -11.03 -5.39 -3.47
C SER A 155 -11.07 -5.80 -2.00
N VAL A 156 -10.51 -4.95 -1.15
CA VAL A 156 -10.64 -5.00 0.31
C VAL A 156 -11.25 -3.68 0.75
N ASP A 157 -12.41 -3.74 1.38
CA ASP A 157 -13.11 -2.58 1.92
C ASP A 157 -13.11 -2.63 3.45
N VAL A 158 -12.43 -1.67 4.05
CA VAL A 158 -12.41 -1.43 5.49
C VAL A 158 -12.82 0.01 5.81
N SER A 159 -13.57 0.65 4.91
CA SER A 159 -14.01 2.05 5.05
C SER A 159 -14.92 2.31 6.25
N HIS A 160 -15.53 1.25 6.78
CA HIS A 160 -16.32 1.29 8.01
C HIS A 160 -15.47 1.38 9.29
N MET A 161 -14.17 1.09 9.21
CA MET A 161 -13.24 1.05 10.34
C MET A 161 -12.38 2.31 10.38
N ARG A 162 -12.51 3.10 11.46
CA ARG A 162 -11.68 4.30 11.67
C ARG A 162 -10.30 3.97 12.20
N GLU A 163 -10.23 3.01 13.12
CA GLU A 163 -9.01 2.57 13.78
C GLU A 163 -8.77 1.10 13.44
N ILE A 164 -7.59 0.81 12.88
CA ILE A 164 -7.12 -0.55 12.67
C ILE A 164 -5.74 -0.63 13.34
N GLY A 165 -5.54 -1.61 14.23
CA GLY A 165 -4.21 -1.80 14.84
C GLY A 165 -3.20 -2.16 13.76
N GLU A 166 -3.41 -3.31 13.12
CA GLU A 166 -2.54 -3.81 12.06
C GLU A 166 -3.34 -4.19 10.81
N LEU A 167 -2.89 -3.71 9.64
CA LEU A 167 -3.40 -4.09 8.33
C LEU A 167 -2.27 -4.66 7.48
N ASN A 168 -2.33 -5.97 7.21
CA ASN A 168 -1.30 -6.69 6.46
C ASN A 168 -1.91 -7.37 5.23
N LEU A 169 -1.53 -6.94 4.04
CA LEU A 169 -1.99 -7.51 2.77
C LEU A 169 -0.79 -8.01 1.96
N TRP A 170 -0.76 -9.31 1.66
CA TRP A 170 0.40 -9.92 1.03
C TRP A 170 0.05 -10.95 -0.05
N ALA A 171 0.78 -10.91 -1.16
CA ALA A 171 0.67 -11.88 -2.25
C ALA A 171 -0.77 -12.02 -2.80
N MET A 172 -1.36 -10.88 -3.16
CA MET A 172 -2.72 -10.79 -3.71
C MET A 172 -2.66 -10.26 -5.16
N ASP A 173 -2.40 -11.15 -6.12
CA ASP A 173 -2.14 -10.82 -7.53
C ASP A 173 -3.30 -10.09 -8.26
N SER A 174 -4.51 -10.15 -7.72
CA SER A 174 -5.69 -9.50 -8.30
C SER A 174 -6.17 -8.26 -7.55
N LEU A 175 -5.59 -7.94 -6.39
CA LEU A 175 -6.02 -6.80 -5.60
C LEU A 175 -5.70 -5.51 -6.35
N SER A 176 -6.74 -4.73 -6.64
CA SER A 176 -6.63 -3.47 -7.39
C SER A 176 -7.29 -2.30 -6.67
N SER A 177 -8.00 -2.56 -5.57
CA SER A 177 -8.70 -1.55 -4.80
C SER A 177 -8.61 -1.86 -3.31
N LEU A 178 -8.01 -0.94 -2.56
CA LEU A 178 -8.08 -0.90 -1.10
C LEU A 178 -8.86 0.36 -0.72
N ILE A 179 -9.93 0.19 0.05
CA ILE A 179 -10.83 1.26 0.45
C ILE A 179 -10.70 1.44 1.95
N LEU A 180 -10.19 2.60 2.37
CA LEU A 180 -9.98 3.00 3.76
C LEU A 180 -10.99 4.09 4.14
N HIS A 181 -11.15 4.34 5.44
CA HIS A 181 -11.90 5.49 5.92
C HIS A 181 -11.08 6.78 5.67
N GLU A 182 -11.72 7.92 5.43
CA GLU A 182 -11.02 9.20 5.13
C GLU A 182 -10.09 9.66 6.26
N GLU A 183 -10.41 9.27 7.49
CA GLU A 183 -9.64 9.56 8.72
C GLU A 183 -9.01 8.28 9.30
N SER A 184 -8.62 7.31 8.46
CA SER A 184 -8.02 6.06 8.95
C SER A 184 -6.70 6.32 9.67
N GLU A 185 -6.60 5.83 10.91
CA GLU A 185 -5.35 5.75 11.68
C GLU A 185 -4.96 4.29 11.86
N ILE A 186 -3.73 3.94 11.46
CA ILE A 186 -3.22 2.57 11.48
C ILE A 186 -1.84 2.53 12.15
N ASP A 187 -1.67 1.66 13.14
CA ASP A 187 -0.37 1.51 13.84
C ASP A 187 0.62 0.77 12.94
N VAL A 188 0.26 -0.40 12.42
CA VAL A 188 1.09 -1.17 11.48
C VAL A 188 0.40 -1.32 10.13
N PHE A 189 1.01 -0.77 9.08
CA PHE A 189 0.49 -0.82 7.72
C PHE A 189 1.48 -1.53 6.81
N SER A 190 1.17 -2.77 6.39
CA SER A 190 2.03 -3.59 5.55
C SER A 190 1.36 -4.04 4.27
N LEU A 191 1.98 -3.71 3.13
CA LEU A 191 1.53 -4.11 1.80
C LEU A 191 2.69 -4.76 1.04
N SER A 192 2.58 -6.01 0.62
CA SER A 192 3.65 -6.65 -0.15
C SER A 192 3.13 -7.48 -1.31
N SER A 193 3.82 -7.39 -2.46
CA SER A 193 3.53 -8.21 -3.64
C SER A 193 2.08 -8.04 -4.13
N LEU A 194 1.68 -6.79 -4.36
CA LEU A 194 0.34 -6.38 -4.81
C LEU A 194 0.43 -5.67 -6.19
N PRO A 195 0.72 -6.41 -7.27
CA PRO A 195 1.17 -5.82 -8.54
C PRO A 195 0.13 -4.98 -9.28
N LYS A 196 -1.16 -5.04 -8.89
CA LYS A 196 -2.26 -4.29 -9.50
C LYS A 196 -2.79 -3.15 -8.62
N LEU A 197 -2.29 -2.99 -7.41
CA LEU A 197 -2.74 -1.95 -6.50
C LEU A 197 -1.94 -0.66 -6.78
N THR A 198 -2.55 0.25 -7.55
CA THR A 198 -1.92 1.52 -7.95
C THR A 198 -2.39 2.73 -7.16
N SER A 199 -3.49 2.60 -6.42
CA SER A 199 -4.12 3.68 -5.65
C SER A 199 -4.90 3.13 -4.48
N ILE A 200 -5.03 3.92 -3.42
CA ILE A 200 -5.94 3.67 -2.29
C ILE A 200 -7.10 4.67 -2.39
N ASN A 201 -8.31 4.23 -2.04
CA ASN A 201 -9.42 5.15 -1.82
C ASN A 201 -9.41 5.57 -0.34
N GLY A 202 -9.23 6.87 -0.09
CA GLY A 202 -9.01 7.43 1.24
C GLY A 202 -7.55 7.82 1.46
N ALA A 203 -7.24 8.23 2.68
CA ALA A 203 -5.89 8.51 3.15
C ALA A 203 -5.64 7.72 4.44
N VAL A 204 -4.38 7.44 4.73
CA VAL A 204 -3.99 6.72 5.95
C VAL A 204 -2.95 7.52 6.70
N LYS A 205 -3.22 7.75 7.99
CA LYS A 205 -2.20 8.17 8.94
C LYS A 205 -1.58 6.94 9.55
N VAL A 206 -0.26 6.79 9.40
CA VAL A 206 0.48 5.69 10.01
C VAL A 206 1.23 6.16 11.24
N THR A 207 0.94 5.56 12.39
CA THR A 207 1.48 5.99 13.69
C THR A 207 2.56 5.06 14.26
N GLY A 208 2.75 3.87 13.69
CA GLY A 208 3.76 2.91 14.12
C GLY A 208 4.79 2.62 13.03
N SER A 209 4.45 1.68 12.16
CA SER A 209 5.32 1.15 11.12
C SER A 209 4.61 1.08 9.78
N ILE A 210 5.28 1.53 8.73
CA ILE A 210 4.87 1.32 7.33
C ILE A 210 5.88 0.42 6.63
N ASP A 211 5.40 -0.65 5.99
CA ASP A 211 6.22 -1.52 5.14
C ASP A 211 5.51 -1.79 3.81
N ILE A 212 6.00 -1.19 2.72
CA ILE A 212 5.44 -1.36 1.39
C ILE A 212 6.53 -1.93 0.47
N GLU A 213 6.29 -3.12 -0.06
CA GLU A 213 7.24 -3.84 -0.91
C GLU A 213 6.60 -4.30 -2.22
N SER A 214 7.16 -3.87 -3.36
CA SER A 214 6.74 -4.31 -4.69
C SER A 214 5.25 -4.05 -4.95
N VAL A 215 4.80 -2.84 -4.60
CA VAL A 215 3.46 -2.31 -4.83
C VAL A 215 3.57 -1.02 -5.65
N PRO A 216 2.95 -0.92 -6.85
CA PRO A 216 3.11 0.22 -7.74
C PRO A 216 2.22 1.41 -7.31
N ILE A 217 2.31 1.82 -6.05
CA ILE A 217 1.53 2.90 -5.44
C ILE A 217 2.40 4.15 -5.22
N THR A 218 1.77 5.32 -5.29
CA THR A 218 2.35 6.65 -5.03
C THR A 218 2.24 7.04 -3.55
N ASP A 219 3.00 8.05 -3.14
CA ASP A 219 3.08 8.51 -1.75
C ASP A 219 1.89 9.39 -1.29
N GLU A 220 1.02 9.83 -2.21
CA GLU A 220 -0.05 10.83 -1.94
C GLU A 220 -1.12 10.40 -0.93
N TYR A 221 -1.20 9.10 -0.60
CA TYR A 221 -2.21 8.54 0.29
C TYR A 221 -1.77 8.50 1.76
N PHE A 222 -0.52 8.85 2.07
CA PHE A 222 0.09 8.57 3.37
C PHE A 222 0.42 9.85 4.14
N ASP A 223 -0.09 9.94 5.38
CA ASP A 223 0.43 10.83 6.41
C ASP A 223 1.37 10.04 7.33
N LEU A 224 2.66 10.41 7.27
CA LEU A 224 3.74 9.76 8.01
C LEU A 224 4.36 10.66 9.08
N SER A 225 3.66 11.71 9.53
CA SER A 225 4.21 12.67 10.51
C SER A 225 4.65 12.02 11.82
N ASP A 226 3.94 10.96 12.23
CA ASP A 226 4.10 10.28 13.52
C ASP A 226 4.69 8.86 13.37
N VAL A 227 5.17 8.49 12.18
CA VAL A 227 5.71 7.14 11.93
C VAL A 227 7.05 6.92 12.64
N HIS A 228 7.28 5.71 13.12
CA HIS A 228 8.52 5.31 13.79
C HIS A 228 9.45 4.48 12.90
N THR A 229 8.86 3.63 12.05
CA THR A 229 9.60 2.74 11.14
C THR A 229 9.05 2.82 9.73
N VAL A 230 9.93 2.98 8.75
CA VAL A 230 9.59 3.13 7.34
C VAL A 230 10.39 2.15 6.50
N GLY A 231 9.70 1.23 5.83
CA GLY A 231 10.24 0.37 4.77
C GLY A 231 9.48 0.63 3.47
N ILE A 232 10.13 1.24 2.47
CA ILE A 232 9.48 1.51 1.18
C ILE A 232 10.40 1.00 0.06
N LEU A 233 10.01 -0.11 -0.54
CA LEU A 233 10.82 -0.87 -1.48
C LEU A 233 10.06 -1.14 -2.78
N ASN A 234 10.69 -0.86 -3.93
CA ASN A 234 10.14 -1.15 -5.25
C ASN A 234 8.74 -0.52 -5.47
N THR A 235 8.57 0.75 -5.08
CA THR A 235 7.30 1.50 -5.19
C THR A 235 7.38 2.65 -6.20
N LEU A 236 6.29 3.40 -6.38
CA LEU A 236 6.27 4.64 -7.17
C LEU A 236 6.33 5.90 -6.29
N PHE A 237 6.81 5.77 -5.04
CA PHE A 237 7.02 6.93 -4.17
C PHE A 237 8.07 7.85 -4.80
N SER A 238 7.73 9.13 -4.91
CA SER A 238 8.53 10.12 -5.65
C SER A 238 8.68 11.45 -4.93
N ASN A 239 7.80 11.77 -3.98
CA ASN A 239 7.87 13.02 -3.23
C ASN A 239 9.11 13.06 -2.32
N PRO A 240 10.08 13.96 -2.58
CA PRO A 240 11.31 14.03 -1.80
C PRO A 240 11.11 14.58 -0.38
N TYR A 241 9.91 15.05 -0.05
CA TYR A 241 9.56 15.62 1.26
C TYR A 241 8.60 14.73 2.07
N PHE A 242 8.35 13.49 1.64
CA PHE A 242 7.35 12.62 2.29
C PHE A 242 7.64 12.30 3.76
N LEU A 243 8.88 12.51 4.22
CA LEU A 243 9.30 12.40 5.63
C LEU A 243 9.80 13.72 6.22
N ALA A 244 9.64 14.84 5.52
CA ALA A 244 10.20 16.13 5.95
C ALA A 244 9.55 16.64 7.26
N ASP A 245 8.28 16.30 7.48
CA ASP A 245 7.53 16.68 8.68
C ASP A 245 7.64 15.65 9.83
N SER A 246 8.42 14.57 9.65
CA SER A 246 8.61 13.58 10.71
C SER A 246 9.23 14.24 11.93
N ASN A 247 8.61 14.03 13.09
CA ASN A 247 9.00 14.65 14.36
C ASN A 247 9.72 13.68 15.31
N TYR A 248 10.00 12.46 14.87
CA TYR A 248 10.43 11.38 15.76
C TYR A 248 11.95 11.22 15.88
N ASP A 249 12.46 11.28 17.12
CA ASP A 249 13.89 11.21 17.45
C ASP A 249 14.54 9.82 17.25
N TYR A 250 13.77 8.80 16.86
CA TYR A 250 14.25 7.42 16.64
C TYR A 250 13.74 6.80 15.34
N LEU A 251 13.47 7.64 14.34
CA LEU A 251 13.00 7.18 13.04
C LEU A 251 14.02 6.20 12.40
N SER A 252 13.53 5.03 11.98
CA SER A 252 14.28 4.02 11.23
C SER A 252 13.74 3.94 9.81
N VAL A 253 14.61 4.17 8.82
CA VAL A 253 14.19 4.25 7.41
C VAL A 253 15.00 3.31 6.52
N ILE A 254 14.29 2.53 5.73
CA ILE A 254 14.78 1.61 4.71
C ILE A 254 14.12 1.95 3.37
N LEU A 255 14.92 2.32 2.37
CA LEU A 255 14.42 2.73 1.05
C LEU A 255 15.20 2.04 -0.09
N GLY A 256 14.53 1.81 -1.22
CA GLY A 256 15.15 1.25 -2.43
C GLY A 256 14.13 1.04 -3.56
N GLY A 257 14.57 1.12 -4.82
CA GLY A 257 13.69 0.89 -5.97
C GLY A 257 12.52 1.85 -6.13
N ASN A 258 12.67 3.09 -5.65
CA ASN A 258 11.64 4.14 -5.69
C ASN A 258 11.95 5.17 -6.81
N GLN A 259 11.31 6.34 -6.76
CA GLN A 259 11.44 7.41 -7.77
C GLN A 259 11.83 8.76 -7.14
N PHE A 260 12.61 8.76 -6.07
CA PHE A 260 13.01 10.00 -5.38
C PHE A 260 14.14 10.71 -6.13
N PRO A 261 13.99 12.00 -6.50
CA PRO A 261 15.10 12.77 -7.07
C PRO A 261 16.12 13.23 -6.02
N PHE A 262 15.65 13.42 -4.79
CA PHE A 262 16.44 13.69 -3.60
C PHE A 262 15.59 13.31 -2.40
N LEU A 263 16.09 13.50 -1.18
CA LEU A 263 15.31 13.22 0.01
C LEU A 263 15.63 14.20 1.14
N GLU A 264 14.60 14.81 1.68
CA GLU A 264 14.66 15.60 2.91
C GLU A 264 13.87 14.86 4.00
N ILE A 265 14.48 14.78 5.18
CA ILE A 265 13.95 14.01 6.30
C ILE A 265 13.98 14.89 7.54
N GLY A 266 12.83 14.98 8.21
CA GLY A 266 12.70 15.65 9.51
C GLY A 266 13.23 14.79 10.66
N GLY A 267 13.33 15.39 11.85
CA GLY A 267 13.77 14.71 13.09
C GLY A 267 15.29 14.56 13.29
N ASP A 268 15.70 13.84 14.34
CA ASP A 268 17.08 13.33 14.55
C ASP A 268 17.09 11.80 14.34
N PRO A 269 17.09 11.34 13.08
CA PRO A 269 16.99 9.93 12.72
C PRO A 269 18.13 9.08 13.30
N VAL A 270 17.79 7.86 13.74
CA VAL A 270 18.76 6.98 14.41
C VAL A 270 19.42 5.99 13.45
N GLN A 271 18.75 5.64 12.34
CA GLN A 271 19.32 4.76 11.33
C GLN A 271 18.71 4.99 9.94
N TYR A 272 19.58 5.06 8.93
CA TYR A 272 19.22 5.03 7.51
C TYR A 272 19.89 3.86 6.80
N ARG A 273 19.14 3.24 5.89
CA ARG A 273 19.72 2.33 4.91
C ARG A 273 19.05 2.52 3.56
N PHE A 274 19.86 2.89 2.57
CA PHE A 274 19.48 2.81 1.17
C PHE A 274 19.95 1.47 0.62
N TYR A 275 19.02 0.72 0.04
CA TYR A 275 19.35 -0.48 -0.70
C TYR A 275 19.28 -0.17 -2.19
N ASP A 276 20.44 -0.05 -2.81
CA ASP A 276 20.62 -0.09 -4.27
C ASP A 276 21.53 -1.28 -4.63
N ARG A 277 21.13 -2.47 -4.18
CA ARG A 277 21.82 -3.72 -4.50
C ARG A 277 20.83 -4.77 -4.99
N SER A 278 21.08 -5.29 -6.18
CA SER A 278 20.68 -6.66 -6.52
C SER A 278 21.62 -7.61 -5.77
N THR A 279 21.40 -7.86 -4.47
CA THR A 279 22.21 -8.89 -3.81
C THR A 279 21.86 -10.26 -4.42
N LYS A 280 22.83 -11.18 -4.44
CA LYS A 280 22.62 -12.58 -4.88
C LYS A 280 21.66 -13.37 -3.99
N ALA A 281 21.08 -12.75 -2.97
CA ALA A 281 20.14 -13.35 -2.05
C ALA A 281 18.74 -12.82 -2.41
N ASP A 282 17.97 -13.62 -3.15
CA ASP A 282 16.50 -13.72 -3.26
C ASP A 282 15.61 -12.45 -3.35
N PHE A 283 16.13 -11.23 -3.28
CA PHE A 283 15.39 -9.96 -3.25
C PHE A 283 15.99 -8.97 -4.27
N ALA A 284 15.37 -8.86 -5.44
CA ALA A 284 15.77 -7.87 -6.45
C ALA A 284 15.19 -6.50 -6.09
N ILE A 285 15.88 -5.75 -5.22
CA ILE A 285 15.60 -4.32 -5.04
C ILE A 285 16.09 -3.60 -6.30
N LYS A 286 15.18 -2.91 -6.97
CA LYS A 286 15.46 -2.17 -8.20
C LYS A 286 16.27 -0.91 -7.89
N SER A 287 16.95 -0.37 -8.89
CA SER A 287 17.56 0.95 -8.74
C SER A 287 16.48 2.04 -8.67
N ASN A 288 16.79 3.14 -7.99
CA ASN A 288 15.93 4.31 -7.91
C ASN A 288 15.99 5.06 -9.25
N VAL A 289 14.92 4.96 -10.05
CA VAL A 289 14.87 5.50 -11.41
C VAL A 289 13.88 6.67 -11.47
N ILE A 290 14.33 7.81 -11.98
CA ILE A 290 13.52 9.01 -12.16
C ILE A 290 13.45 9.44 -13.63
N ASP A 291 12.36 10.08 -14.02
CA ASP A 291 12.24 10.76 -15.30
C ASP A 291 12.52 12.26 -15.10
N LEU A 292 13.38 12.82 -15.95
CA LEU A 292 13.75 14.23 -15.94
C LEU A 292 13.46 14.87 -17.29
N ILE A 293 13.12 16.16 -17.26
CA ILE A 293 12.88 16.95 -18.45
C ILE A 293 13.97 18.01 -18.57
N ALA A 294 14.63 18.06 -19.72
CA ALA A 294 15.65 19.04 -20.04
C ALA A 294 15.11 20.13 -20.98
N ASP A 295 15.45 21.39 -20.69
CA ASP A 295 15.32 22.50 -21.61
C ASP A 295 16.55 22.53 -22.55
N GLU A 296 16.32 22.52 -23.87
CA GLU A 296 17.38 22.69 -24.86
C GLU A 296 17.72 24.18 -24.99
N THR A 297 19.02 24.49 -24.96
CA THR A 297 19.58 25.85 -24.98
C THR A 297 20.71 25.93 -26.02
N ASP A 298 21.15 27.14 -26.35
CA ASP A 298 22.28 27.35 -27.26
C ASP A 298 23.59 26.72 -26.74
N ASP A 299 23.71 26.54 -25.41
CA ASP A 299 24.90 26.03 -24.71
C ASP A 299 24.79 24.53 -24.35
N GLY A 300 23.73 23.84 -24.77
CA GLY A 300 23.46 22.43 -24.47
C GLY A 300 22.10 22.22 -23.79
N TYR A 301 22.02 21.27 -22.86
CA TYR A 301 20.76 20.90 -22.18
C TYR A 301 20.81 21.28 -20.70
N VAL A 302 19.73 21.86 -20.18
CA VAL A 302 19.60 22.24 -18.77
C VAL A 302 18.49 21.43 -18.12
N VAL A 303 18.78 20.83 -16.97
CA VAL A 303 17.80 20.15 -16.12
C VAL A 303 17.73 20.89 -14.78
N THR A 304 16.52 21.23 -14.35
CA THR A 304 16.26 21.83 -13.03
C THR A 304 15.53 20.84 -12.16
N ILE A 305 16.04 20.61 -10.95
CA ILE A 305 15.40 19.79 -9.92
C ILE A 305 15.07 20.72 -8.75
N ASP A 306 13.79 21.08 -8.63
CA ASP A 306 13.35 22.03 -7.60
C ASP A 306 13.61 21.49 -6.19
N GLY A 307 14.17 22.34 -5.32
CA GLY A 307 14.40 22.00 -3.92
C GLY A 307 15.66 21.19 -3.62
N ILE A 308 16.34 20.66 -4.65
CA ILE A 308 17.58 19.90 -4.46
C ILE A 308 18.66 20.76 -3.79
N ASN A 309 19.41 20.16 -2.86
CA ASN A 309 20.59 20.75 -2.27
C ASN A 309 21.86 20.25 -2.96
N MET A 310 22.44 21.08 -3.82
CA MET A 310 23.64 20.72 -4.59
C MET A 310 24.87 20.40 -3.73
N ASN A 311 24.92 20.82 -2.46
CA ASN A 311 26.01 20.45 -1.56
C ASN A 311 25.95 18.98 -1.10
N LYS A 312 24.79 18.33 -1.30
CA LYS A 312 24.57 16.90 -1.03
C LYS A 312 24.69 16.05 -2.31
N VAL A 313 24.92 16.67 -3.46
CA VAL A 313 25.02 15.98 -4.75
C VAL A 313 26.47 15.63 -5.06
N GLU A 314 26.70 14.38 -5.47
CA GLU A 314 27.95 13.94 -6.06
C GLU A 314 27.66 13.31 -7.43
N LEU A 315 28.19 13.90 -8.49
CA LEU A 315 28.01 13.37 -9.84
C LEU A 315 28.76 12.04 -9.98
N HIS A 316 28.14 11.08 -10.68
CA HIS A 316 28.78 9.81 -11.00
C HIS A 316 30.01 10.03 -11.89
N GLU A 317 31.02 9.14 -11.84
CA GLU A 317 32.29 9.32 -12.57
C GLU A 317 32.13 9.43 -14.09
N ASP A 318 31.16 8.70 -14.65
CA ASP A 318 30.79 8.75 -16.07
C ASP A 318 29.83 9.89 -16.44
N CYS A 319 29.50 10.79 -15.52
CA CYS A 319 28.52 11.85 -15.74
C CYS A 319 29.18 13.08 -16.40
N ASN A 320 28.74 13.43 -17.62
CA ASN A 320 29.22 14.62 -18.34
C ASN A 320 28.45 15.90 -18.01
N TRP A 321 27.49 15.83 -17.07
CA TRP A 321 26.76 16.99 -16.61
C TRP A 321 27.61 17.83 -15.64
N GLU A 322 27.36 19.14 -15.61
CA GLU A 322 27.99 20.09 -14.69
C GLU A 322 26.92 20.70 -13.78
N VAL A 323 27.28 21.04 -12.54
CA VAL A 323 26.42 21.86 -11.68
C VAL A 323 26.41 23.29 -12.24
N LEU A 324 25.24 23.75 -12.69
CA LEU A 324 25.07 25.09 -13.25
C LEU A 324 24.81 26.12 -12.14
N ASP A 325 23.88 25.81 -11.25
CA ASP A 325 23.49 26.68 -10.14
C ASP A 325 22.96 25.85 -8.95
N LYS A 326 22.27 26.50 -8.02
CA LYS A 326 21.75 25.88 -6.79
C LYS A 326 20.70 24.79 -7.00
N HIS A 327 20.05 24.70 -8.17
CA HIS A 327 19.00 23.73 -8.47
C HIS A 327 19.11 23.12 -9.87
N SER A 328 20.08 23.54 -10.68
CA SER A 328 20.18 23.12 -12.09
C SER A 328 21.52 22.48 -12.44
N PHE A 329 21.44 21.55 -13.40
CA PHE A 329 22.56 20.91 -14.07
C PHE A 329 22.60 21.34 -15.54
N ILE A 330 23.78 21.36 -16.15
CA ILE A 330 23.97 21.63 -17.58
C ILE A 330 24.81 20.54 -18.23
N LEU A 331 24.34 20.04 -19.38
CA LEU A 331 25.10 19.15 -20.25
C LEU A 331 25.53 19.92 -21.49
N ARG A 332 26.84 20.16 -21.63
CA ARG A 332 27.44 20.86 -22.79
C ARG A 332 27.80 19.89 -23.90
N ALA A 333 26.82 19.11 -24.34
CA ALA A 333 26.99 18.09 -25.37
C ALA A 333 25.98 18.25 -26.50
N ALA A 334 26.30 17.71 -27.68
CA ALA A 334 25.38 17.71 -28.82
C ALA A 334 24.25 16.68 -28.66
N GLU A 335 24.51 15.60 -27.93
CA GLU A 335 23.56 14.51 -27.68
C GLU A 335 23.17 14.51 -26.20
N LEU A 336 21.91 14.21 -25.92
CA LEU A 336 21.37 14.15 -24.56
C LEU A 336 21.83 12.86 -23.87
N GLU A 337 22.28 12.98 -22.62
CA GLU A 337 22.79 11.88 -21.82
C GLU A 337 22.01 11.74 -20.50
N ALA A 338 22.13 10.59 -19.83
CA ALA A 338 21.56 10.42 -18.50
C ALA A 338 22.30 11.29 -17.46
N LEU A 339 21.55 11.92 -16.55
CA LEU A 339 22.06 12.62 -15.38
C LEU A 339 22.04 11.67 -14.18
N ASN A 340 23.11 10.89 -14.00
CA ASN A 340 23.23 9.99 -12.86
C ASN A 340 24.07 10.64 -11.76
N TYR A 341 23.59 10.56 -10.52
CA TYR A 341 24.25 11.17 -9.38
C TYR A 341 23.93 10.43 -8.07
N TYR A 342 24.79 10.61 -7.08
CA TYR A 342 24.56 10.21 -5.71
C TYR A 342 24.01 11.41 -4.92
N TYR A 343 23.01 11.16 -4.08
CA TYR A 343 22.48 12.15 -3.13
C TYR A 343 22.76 11.72 -1.69
N ARG A 344 23.39 12.61 -0.93
CA ARG A 344 23.70 12.40 0.48
C ARG A 344 22.50 12.72 1.35
N VAL A 345 21.96 11.71 2.01
CA VAL A 345 21.07 11.89 3.16
C VAL A 345 21.96 12.12 4.39
N ASP A 346 21.69 13.14 5.19
CA ASP A 346 22.64 13.75 6.14
C ASP A 346 23.40 12.77 7.04
N GLU A 347 24.57 13.21 7.52
CA GLU A 347 25.59 12.44 8.26
C GLU A 347 24.99 11.33 9.13
N ILE A 348 24.92 10.13 8.56
CA ILE A 348 24.53 8.95 9.30
C ILE A 348 25.49 8.88 10.49
N LYS A 349 24.98 9.05 11.72
CA LYS A 349 25.71 8.69 12.94
C LYS A 349 25.76 7.16 12.96
N VAL A 350 26.51 6.55 12.03
CA VAL A 350 26.73 5.11 11.98
C VAL A 350 27.39 4.78 13.31
N ARG A 351 26.63 4.27 14.28
CA ARG A 351 27.23 3.37 15.26
C ARG A 351 27.73 2.22 14.39
N PRO A 352 29.04 1.94 14.33
CA PRO A 352 29.57 0.86 13.53
C PRO A 352 29.08 -0.45 14.15
N GLN A 353 27.84 -0.83 13.85
CA GLN A 353 27.45 -2.22 13.92
C GLN A 353 28.21 -2.86 12.77
N ARG A 354 29.23 -3.63 13.14
CA ARG A 354 29.96 -4.54 12.26
C ARG A 354 28.95 -5.20 11.34
N LEU A 355 28.87 -4.73 10.10
CA LEU A 355 28.29 -5.48 9.00
C LEU A 355 29.05 -6.81 9.00
N PHE A 356 28.37 -7.87 9.41
CA PHE A 356 28.84 -9.23 9.19
C PHE A 356 28.73 -9.50 7.68
N SER A 357 29.63 -8.91 6.90
CA SER A 357 30.14 -9.59 5.72
C SER A 357 31.26 -10.51 6.22
N PRO A 358 31.16 -11.84 6.03
CA PRO A 358 32.25 -12.74 6.34
C PRO A 358 33.54 -12.40 5.58
N ASP A 359 33.48 -11.69 4.45
CA ASP A 359 34.65 -11.41 3.62
C ASP A 359 34.55 -10.05 2.89
N GLY A 360 35.47 -9.12 3.20
CA GLY A 360 35.89 -8.06 2.27
C GLY A 360 35.27 -6.67 2.51
N TYR A 361 36.14 -5.67 2.61
CA TYR A 361 35.79 -4.26 2.50
C TYR A 361 35.29 -3.97 1.07
N VAL A 362 34.15 -3.30 0.94
CA VAL A 362 33.67 -2.77 -0.34
C VAL A 362 34.47 -1.49 -0.63
N VAL A 363 35.09 -1.40 -1.81
CA VAL A 363 35.94 -0.27 -2.24
C VAL A 363 35.38 0.28 -3.54
N GLY A 364 35.24 1.61 -3.66
CA GLY A 364 34.74 2.27 -4.86
C GLY A 364 33.25 2.60 -4.81
N ASP A 365 32.64 2.81 -5.97
CA ASP A 365 31.25 3.25 -6.12
C ASP A 365 30.21 2.31 -5.46
N ASP A 366 30.52 1.02 -5.33
CA ASP A 366 29.69 0.06 -4.59
C ASP A 366 29.57 0.37 -3.09
N ALA A 367 30.56 1.06 -2.50
CA ALA A 367 30.51 1.52 -1.11
C ALA A 367 29.60 2.75 -0.98
N LYS A 368 29.63 3.65 -1.97
CA LYS A 368 28.73 4.80 -2.01
C LYS A 368 27.27 4.38 -2.12
N ARG A 369 26.96 3.29 -2.82
CA ARG A 369 25.59 2.74 -2.92
C ARG A 369 25.02 2.20 -1.60
N GLU A 370 25.82 2.06 -0.54
CA GLU A 370 25.33 1.74 0.81
C GLU A 370 25.10 2.98 1.68
N GLU A 371 25.71 4.11 1.35
CA GLU A 371 25.71 5.35 2.16
C GLU A 371 24.88 6.47 1.52
N TYR A 372 24.83 6.51 0.19
CA TYR A 372 24.15 7.52 -0.61
C TYR A 372 23.01 6.88 -1.38
N MET A 373 21.96 7.66 -1.63
CA MET A 373 20.96 7.29 -2.61
C MET A 373 21.58 7.44 -4.00
N PHE A 374 21.61 6.38 -4.80
CA PHE A 374 22.02 6.46 -6.20
C PHE A 374 20.80 6.69 -7.09
N ILE A 375 20.85 7.74 -7.90
CA ILE A 375 19.76 8.15 -8.77
C ILE A 375 20.15 7.85 -10.21
N VAL A 376 19.34 7.02 -10.86
CA VAL A 376 19.42 6.78 -12.30
C VAL A 376 18.33 7.61 -12.96
N SER A 377 18.70 8.45 -13.93
CA SER A 377 17.72 9.27 -14.63
C SER A 377 17.49 8.84 -16.08
N LYS A 378 16.26 9.02 -16.53
CA LYS A 378 15.87 9.04 -17.93
C LYS A 378 15.56 10.49 -18.29
N VAL A 379 16.43 11.11 -19.07
CA VAL A 379 16.28 12.52 -19.44
C VAL A 379 15.60 12.61 -20.81
N SER A 380 14.58 13.46 -20.91
CA SER A 380 13.85 13.75 -22.14
C SER A 380 13.86 15.25 -22.44
N ILE A 381 13.77 15.64 -23.71
CA ILE A 381 13.73 17.05 -24.10
C ILE A 381 12.29 17.56 -23.93
N LYS A 382 12.15 18.74 -23.32
CA LYS A 382 10.87 19.46 -23.23
C LYS A 382 10.34 19.75 -24.61
N GLN A 383 9.20 19.16 -24.96
CA GLN A 383 8.56 19.43 -26.24
C GLN A 383 7.90 20.82 -26.21
N PRO A 384 8.01 21.62 -27.29
CA PRO A 384 7.22 22.85 -27.40
C PRO A 384 5.73 22.50 -27.35
N PRO A 385 4.88 23.37 -26.77
CA PRO A 385 3.44 23.12 -26.74
C PRO A 385 2.93 22.91 -28.16
N ILE A 386 2.19 21.82 -28.38
CA ILE A 386 1.46 21.58 -29.63
C ILE A 386 0.43 22.71 -29.74
N VAL A 387 0.62 23.63 -30.68
CA VAL A 387 -0.36 24.66 -30.99
C VAL A 387 -1.41 23.97 -31.87
N ASP A 388 -2.58 23.68 -31.31
CA ASP A 388 -3.70 23.20 -32.12
C ASP A 388 -3.97 24.23 -33.24
N PRO A 389 -4.11 23.78 -34.51
CA PRO A 389 -4.48 24.68 -35.59
C PRO A 389 -5.82 25.32 -35.23
N VAL A 390 -5.87 26.65 -35.23
CA VAL A 390 -7.09 27.40 -34.97
C VAL A 390 -8.13 26.97 -36.01
N ASP A 391 -9.32 26.57 -35.55
CA ASP A 391 -10.42 26.21 -36.44
C ASP A 391 -10.63 27.36 -37.46
N PRO A 392 -10.70 27.05 -38.77
CA PRO A 392 -11.00 28.07 -39.76
C PRO A 392 -12.36 28.68 -39.45
N ILE A 393 -12.41 30.02 -39.49
CA ILE A 393 -13.67 30.77 -39.35
C ILE A 393 -14.62 30.29 -40.46
N ASP A 394 -15.86 29.93 -40.08
CA ASP A 394 -16.89 29.53 -41.05
C ASP A 394 -17.00 30.57 -42.16
N PRO A 395 -16.97 30.14 -43.44
CA PRO A 395 -17.15 31.06 -44.56
C PRO A 395 -18.53 31.72 -44.47
N VAL A 396 -18.55 33.04 -44.65
CA VAL A 396 -19.79 33.82 -44.73
C VAL A 396 -20.63 33.29 -45.89
N ASP A 397 -21.93 33.11 -45.68
CA ASP A 397 -22.85 32.62 -46.70
C ASP A 397 -22.69 33.42 -48.02
N PRO A 398 -22.50 32.73 -49.16
CA PRO A 398 -22.38 33.40 -50.45
C PRO A 398 -23.69 34.11 -50.80
N VAL A 399 -23.56 35.33 -51.30
CA VAL A 399 -24.68 36.08 -51.88
C VAL A 399 -25.18 35.33 -53.13
N ASP A 400 -26.51 35.20 -53.27
CA ASP A 400 -27.14 34.49 -54.40
C ASP A 400 -26.56 34.95 -55.75
N PRO A 401 -26.14 34.01 -56.62
CA PRO A 401 -25.56 34.34 -57.91
C PRO A 401 -26.60 34.92 -58.87
N ILE A 402 -26.15 35.88 -59.68
CA ILE A 402 -26.91 36.41 -60.82
C ILE A 402 -26.81 35.37 -61.96
N ASP A 403 -27.92 35.16 -62.68
CA ASP A 403 -28.03 34.16 -63.75
C ASP A 403 -26.85 34.22 -64.75
N PRO A 404 -26.19 33.07 -65.03
CA PRO A 404 -25.01 33.02 -65.89
C PRO A 404 -25.35 33.21 -67.37
N ILE A 405 -24.44 33.86 -68.09
CA ILE A 405 -24.43 33.92 -69.55
C ILE A 405 -23.81 32.63 -70.10
N ASP A 406 -24.37 32.12 -71.20
CA ASP A 406 -24.04 30.84 -71.83
C ASP A 406 -22.51 30.64 -72.03
N PRO A 407 -21.94 29.48 -71.66
CA PRO A 407 -20.51 29.25 -71.66
C PRO A 407 -19.93 29.01 -73.07
N VAL A 408 -18.74 29.55 -73.29
CA VAL A 408 -17.92 29.25 -74.48
C VAL A 408 -17.16 27.93 -74.25
N LYS A 409 -17.03 27.10 -75.30
CA LYS A 409 -16.43 25.76 -75.24
C LYS A 409 -15.04 25.74 -74.59
N PRO A 410 -14.76 24.80 -73.66
CA PRO A 410 -13.47 24.70 -73.00
C PRO A 410 -12.37 24.15 -73.93
N VAL A 411 -11.13 24.52 -73.63
CA VAL A 411 -9.89 24.03 -74.26
C VAL A 411 -9.32 22.90 -73.40
N ASP A 412 -8.73 21.88 -74.02
CA ASP A 412 -8.28 20.65 -73.36
C ASP A 412 -7.20 20.88 -72.27
N PRO A 413 -7.31 20.21 -71.10
CA PRO A 413 -6.36 20.37 -70.01
C PRO A 413 -5.04 19.61 -70.23
N VAL A 414 -3.94 20.22 -69.77
CA VAL A 414 -2.59 19.64 -69.77
C VAL A 414 -2.37 18.81 -68.49
N LYS A 415 -1.73 17.66 -68.64
CA LYS A 415 -1.53 16.62 -67.61
C LYS A 415 -0.42 17.02 -66.60
N PRO A 416 -0.65 16.98 -65.27
CA PRO A 416 0.41 17.23 -64.29
C PRO A 416 1.25 15.98 -63.99
N THR A 417 2.53 16.21 -63.66
CA THR A 417 3.53 15.22 -63.22
C THR A 417 3.56 15.05 -61.69
N PRO A 418 3.95 13.88 -61.15
CA PRO A 418 3.96 13.60 -59.70
C PRO A 418 5.23 14.12 -59.00
N THR A 419 5.09 14.62 -57.78
CA THR A 419 6.19 14.89 -56.84
C THR A 419 6.21 13.85 -55.71
N GLU A 420 7.41 13.43 -55.33
CA GLU A 420 7.74 12.42 -54.31
C GLU A 420 7.44 12.88 -52.86
N PRO A 421 7.29 11.95 -51.89
CA PRO A 421 7.03 12.28 -50.49
C PRO A 421 8.29 12.71 -49.72
N VAL A 422 8.11 13.65 -48.78
CA VAL A 422 9.14 14.17 -47.87
C VAL A 422 9.32 13.22 -46.69
N ASN A 423 10.57 12.82 -46.42
CA ASN A 423 10.98 12.05 -45.24
C ASN A 423 11.05 12.95 -43.99
N ASP A 424 10.49 12.48 -42.87
CA ASP A 424 10.61 13.03 -41.52
C ASP A 424 11.85 12.43 -40.80
N PRO A 425 12.80 13.23 -40.28
CA PRO A 425 13.94 12.71 -39.54
C PRO A 425 13.63 12.69 -38.03
N SER A 426 13.10 11.57 -37.53
CA SER A 426 13.21 11.25 -36.10
C SER A 426 14.70 11.05 -35.77
N LYS A 427 15.34 12.03 -35.11
CA LYS A 427 16.64 11.85 -34.46
C LYS A 427 16.51 10.69 -33.46
N GLY A 428 17.16 9.57 -33.77
CA GLY A 428 17.19 8.41 -32.89
C GLY A 428 17.92 8.73 -31.59
N LEU A 429 17.24 8.50 -30.47
CA LEU A 429 17.85 8.48 -29.14
C LEU A 429 18.88 7.35 -29.07
N SER A 430 20.14 7.69 -28.81
CA SER A 430 21.17 6.71 -28.43
C SER A 430 21.35 6.71 -26.91
N SER A 431 20.33 6.29 -26.16
CA SER A 431 20.47 6.05 -24.72
C SER A 431 20.66 4.56 -24.46
N LYS A 432 21.92 4.08 -24.46
CA LYS A 432 22.27 2.94 -23.62
C LYS A 432 22.57 3.48 -22.23
N PRO A 433 21.94 2.99 -21.16
CA PRO A 433 22.41 3.28 -19.80
C PRO A 433 23.89 2.87 -19.70
N SER A 434 24.77 3.79 -19.30
CA SER A 434 26.20 3.48 -19.06
C SER A 434 26.38 2.54 -17.86
N VAL A 435 25.38 2.47 -16.99
CA VAL A 435 25.39 1.62 -15.78
C VAL A 435 24.47 0.44 -16.03
N ALA A 436 24.98 -0.78 -15.86
CA ALA A 436 24.18 -2.00 -15.95
C ALA A 436 22.99 -1.91 -15.00
N THR A 437 21.80 -1.65 -15.56
CA THR A 437 20.54 -1.83 -14.84
C THR A 437 20.40 -3.34 -14.66
N GLY A 438 20.38 -3.80 -13.41
CA GLY A 438 20.11 -5.18 -13.05
C GLY A 438 18.65 -5.52 -13.35
N ASP A 439 18.28 -5.53 -14.63
CA ASP A 439 16.99 -6.02 -15.07
C ASP A 439 17.04 -7.56 -15.09
N VAL A 440 15.97 -8.15 -14.56
CA VAL A 440 15.64 -9.58 -14.51
C VAL A 440 16.15 -10.33 -13.26
N TYR A 441 15.29 -10.47 -12.24
CA TYR A 441 15.00 -11.75 -11.58
C TYR A 441 13.57 -11.73 -10.96
N THR A 442 12.70 -12.61 -11.46
CA THR A 442 11.49 -13.07 -10.75
C THR A 442 11.89 -14.21 -9.82
N THR A 443 11.67 -14.10 -8.50
CA THR A 443 11.31 -15.23 -7.60
C THR A 443 11.10 -14.82 -6.13
N ASN A 444 9.99 -15.35 -5.57
CA ASN A 444 9.65 -15.67 -4.17
C ASN A 444 10.17 -14.81 -3.00
N THR A 445 9.38 -13.79 -2.67
CA THR A 445 9.27 -13.09 -1.39
C THR A 445 8.74 -14.03 -0.31
N LEU A 446 9.48 -14.37 0.76
CA LEU A 446 8.90 -15.20 1.84
C LEU A 446 9.45 -14.99 3.26
N LEU A 447 10.42 -14.10 3.55
CA LEU A 447 11.07 -14.17 4.87
C LEU A 447 11.52 -12.91 5.62
N TYR A 448 11.38 -11.68 5.10
CA TYR A 448 11.89 -10.49 5.84
C TYR A 448 10.83 -9.60 6.51
N THR A 449 9.58 -9.58 6.04
CA THR A 449 8.52 -8.76 6.67
C THR A 449 8.20 -9.21 8.11
N LEU A 450 8.34 -10.51 8.40
CA LEU A 450 8.08 -11.09 9.73
C LEU A 450 9.05 -10.64 10.85
N LEU A 451 10.22 -10.07 10.51
CA LEU A 451 11.23 -9.69 11.52
C LEU A 451 11.14 -8.24 11.98
N ILE A 452 10.40 -7.38 11.27
CA ILE A 452 10.26 -5.96 11.61
C ILE A 452 8.84 -5.64 12.12
N SER A 453 7.81 -6.38 11.70
CA SER A 453 6.40 -6.13 12.08
C SER A 453 5.95 -6.76 13.41
N GLY A 454 6.82 -7.41 14.19
CA GLY A 454 6.42 -7.98 15.49
C GLY A 454 5.41 -9.14 15.41
N VAL A 455 5.18 -9.70 14.23
CA VAL A 455 4.28 -10.85 14.04
C VAL A 455 4.93 -12.12 14.60
N ALA A 456 4.50 -12.51 15.79
CA ALA A 456 4.79 -13.81 16.37
C ALA A 456 3.92 -14.89 15.73
N ILE A 457 4.30 -15.41 14.55
CA ILE A 457 3.69 -16.66 14.07
C ILE A 457 4.47 -17.84 14.65
N GLY A 458 3.77 -18.58 15.51
CA GLY A 458 4.12 -19.93 15.91
C GLY A 458 4.03 -20.87 14.71
N ALA A 459 5.08 -20.92 13.89
CA ALA A 459 5.30 -22.01 12.96
C ALA A 459 5.65 -23.28 13.78
N ILE A 460 4.64 -23.97 14.32
CA ILE A 460 4.81 -25.34 14.79
C ILE A 460 5.04 -26.20 13.55
N ALA A 461 6.30 -26.50 13.30
CA ALA A 461 6.73 -27.51 12.36
C ALA A 461 6.11 -28.87 12.74
N ILE A 462 4.97 -29.23 12.13
CA ILE A 462 4.46 -30.59 12.15
C ILE A 462 5.35 -31.41 11.20
N LYS A 463 6.40 -31.97 11.80
CA LYS A 463 7.26 -32.98 11.21
C LYS A 463 6.40 -34.21 10.91
N LYS A 464 5.99 -34.38 9.64
CA LYS A 464 5.39 -35.60 9.10
C LYS A 464 6.31 -36.79 9.39
N LYS A 465 6.05 -37.50 10.49
CA LYS A 465 6.66 -38.79 10.78
C LYS A 465 5.96 -39.82 9.88
N LYS A 466 6.53 -40.06 8.69
CA LYS A 466 6.19 -41.27 7.93
C LYS A 466 6.69 -42.47 8.73
N GLU A 467 5.73 -43.26 9.19
CA GLU A 467 5.93 -44.58 9.76
C GLU A 467 6.58 -45.51 8.73
N ASN A 468 7.61 -46.21 9.18
CA ASN A 468 7.85 -47.62 8.90
C ASN A 468 8.10 -48.29 10.25
#